data_AF-A0A1I4TT50-F1
#
_entry.id   AF-A0A1I4TT50-F1
#
_cell.length_a   1.000
_cell.length_b   1.000
_cell.length_c   1.000
_cell.angle_alpha   90.00
_cell.angle_beta   90.00
_cell.angle_gamma   90.00
#
_symmetry.space_group_name_H-M   'P 1'
#
loop_
_entity.id
_entity.type
_entity.pdbx_description
1 polymer ?
#
loop_
_entity_poly.entity_id
_entity_poly.type
_entity_poly.pdbx_seq_one_letter_code
_entity_poly.pdbx_strand_id
1 'polypeptide(L)'
;MPAHYCINPLDPYAEQEVLVTYDDQRPFVAIRSAIDEDGYDILADLSEECVRNLQLEIAVYHGHIEPYAWAQHAVDVVAAPAAS
;
A
#
# COMPACT_ATOMS: atom_id res chain seq x y z
N MET A 1 1.14 14.07 5.49
CA MET A 1 0.98 12.62 5.41
C MET A 1 -0.43 12.35 4.91
N PRO A 2 -0.60 12.03 3.63
CA PRO A 2 -1.88 11.54 3.10
C PRO A 2 -2.32 10.24 3.80
N ALA A 3 -3.62 9.96 3.70
CA ALA A 3 -4.21 8.72 4.20
C ALA A 3 -5.22 8.16 3.18
N HIS A 4 -5.35 6.84 3.12
CA HIS A 4 -6.28 6.14 2.24
C HIS A 4 -6.78 4.85 2.90
N TYR A 5 -8.06 4.52 2.72
CA TYR A 5 -8.57 3.21 3.09
C TYR A 5 -8.15 2.20 2.04
N CYS A 6 -7.52 1.13 2.48
CA CYS A 6 -7.08 0.02 1.64
C CYS A 6 -7.74 -1.27 2.13
N ILE A 7 -7.87 -2.27 1.28
CA ILE A 7 -8.33 -3.60 1.71
C ILE A 7 -7.37 -4.14 2.77
N ASN A 8 -7.91 -4.68 3.86
CA ASN A 8 -7.10 -5.31 4.90
C ASN A 8 -6.36 -6.52 4.30
N PRO A 9 -5.02 -6.50 4.21
CA PRO A 9 -4.27 -7.57 3.57
C PRO A 9 -4.24 -8.86 4.40
N LEU A 10 -4.65 -8.80 5.69
CA LEU A 10 -4.82 -9.96 6.55
C LEU A 10 -6.23 -10.57 6.45
N ASP A 11 -7.17 -9.89 5.79
CA ASP A 11 -8.52 -10.40 5.56
C ASP A 11 -8.60 -11.17 4.22
N PRO A 12 -8.66 -12.51 4.25
CA PRO A 12 -8.71 -13.31 3.02
C PRO A 12 -10.01 -13.12 2.22
N TYR A 13 -11.04 -12.48 2.79
CA TYR A 13 -12.32 -12.25 2.14
C TYR A 13 -12.46 -10.84 1.57
N ALA A 14 -11.50 -9.94 1.84
CA ALA A 14 -11.54 -8.54 1.41
C ALA A 14 -12.83 -7.80 1.82
N GLU A 15 -13.37 -8.12 2.99
CA GLU A 15 -14.55 -7.50 3.59
C GLU A 15 -14.17 -6.38 4.57
N GLN A 16 -12.91 -6.34 5.03
CA GLN A 16 -12.35 -5.34 5.92
C GLN A 16 -11.42 -4.37 5.21
N GLU A 17 -11.33 -3.16 5.77
CA GLU A 17 -10.41 -2.11 5.32
C GLU A 17 -9.49 -1.70 6.46
N VAL A 18 -8.32 -1.18 6.11
CA VAL A 18 -7.37 -0.51 7.01
C VAL A 18 -7.12 0.91 6.56
N LEU A 19 -7.02 1.84 7.51
CA LEU A 19 -6.61 3.22 7.24
C LEU A 19 -5.09 3.29 7.15
N VAL A 20 -4.56 3.47 5.94
CA VAL A 20 -3.13 3.56 5.67
C VAL A 20 -2.67 5.01 5.65
N THR A 21 -1.67 5.35 6.45
CA THR A 21 -0.94 6.62 6.32
C THR A 21 0.41 6.38 5.65
N TYR A 22 0.83 7.32 4.80
CA TYR A 22 2.04 7.16 4.01
C TYR A 22 2.71 8.50 3.72
N ASP A 23 3.99 8.45 3.35
CA ASP A 23 4.70 9.58 2.78
C ASP A 23 4.51 9.62 1.26
N ASP A 24 4.28 10.81 0.73
CA ASP A 24 4.05 11.07 -0.70
C ASP A 24 5.35 11.12 -1.53
N GLN A 25 6.45 10.55 -1.00
CA GLN A 25 7.71 10.47 -1.71
C GLN A 25 7.61 9.47 -2.84
N ARG A 26 7.84 9.93 -4.08
CA ARG A 26 7.93 9.07 -5.26
C ARG A 26 9.37 8.57 -5.44
N PRO A 27 9.61 7.35 -5.95
CA PRO A 27 8.65 6.46 -6.64
C PRO A 27 7.91 5.44 -5.75
N PHE A 28 8.30 5.26 -4.49
CA PHE A 28 7.68 4.29 -3.57
C PHE A 28 7.07 5.00 -2.36
N VAL A 29 5.75 4.95 -2.25
CA VAL A 29 5.04 5.40 -1.05
C VAL A 29 5.52 4.59 0.15
N ALA A 30 6.17 5.26 1.10
CA ALA A 30 6.58 4.66 2.35
C ALA A 30 5.37 4.61 3.29
N ILE A 31 4.89 3.40 3.60
CA ILE A 31 3.81 3.20 4.56
C ILE A 31 4.32 3.51 5.97
N ARG A 32 3.53 4.27 6.71
CA ARG A 32 3.86 4.75 8.06
C ARG A 32 3.00 4.12 9.14
N SER A 33 1.75 3.81 8.81
CA SER A 33 0.84 3.02 9.65
C SER A 33 -0.22 2.34 8.79
N ALA A 34 -0.77 1.24 9.29
CA ALA A 34 -1.96 0.58 8.76
C ALA A 34 -2.90 0.28 9.93
N ILE A 35 -3.94 1.10 10.12
CA ILE A 35 -4.83 1.02 11.28
C ILE A 35 -6.06 0.19 10.93
N ASP A 36 -6.31 -0.89 11.68
CA ASP A 36 -7.50 -1.74 11.52
C ASP A 36 -8.77 -1.13 12.16
N GLU A 37 -9.89 -1.87 12.07
CA GLU A 37 -11.18 -1.43 12.62
C GLU A 37 -11.19 -1.29 14.16
N ASP A 38 -10.30 -2.03 14.83
CA ASP A 38 -10.12 -1.98 16.28
C ASP A 38 -9.17 -0.85 16.72
N GLY A 39 -8.54 -0.17 15.76
CA GLY A 39 -7.61 0.94 16.00
C GLY A 39 -6.17 0.49 16.25
N TYR A 40 -5.83 -0.77 15.98
CA TYR A 40 -4.46 -1.29 16.09
C TYR A 40 -3.68 -1.01 14.82
N ASP A 41 -2.42 -0.59 14.99
CA ASP A 41 -1.48 -0.49 13.87
C ASP A 41 -0.89 -1.86 13.56
N ILE A 42 -1.39 -2.49 12.50
CA ILE A 42 -1.00 -3.84 12.09
C ILE A 42 0.25 -3.86 11.22
N LEU A 43 0.84 -2.70 10.90
CA LEU A 43 1.96 -2.61 9.96
C LEU A 43 3.15 -3.51 10.34
N ALA A 44 3.43 -3.67 11.63
CA ALA A 44 4.52 -4.52 12.12
C ALA A 44 4.24 -6.02 11.93
N ASP A 45 2.98 -6.41 11.79
CA ASP A 45 2.51 -7.79 11.63
C ASP A 45 2.37 -8.18 10.14
N LEU A 46 2.46 -7.20 9.23
CA LEU A 46 2.35 -7.44 7.79
C LEU A 46 3.62 -8.07 7.22
N SER A 47 3.43 -9.07 6.37
CA SER A 47 4.52 -9.55 5.51
C SER A 47 4.91 -8.49 4.47
N GLU A 48 6.10 -8.61 3.90
CA GLU A 48 6.55 -7.74 2.80
C GLU A 48 5.56 -7.74 1.62
N GLU A 49 4.96 -8.89 1.33
CA GLU A 49 3.91 -9.03 0.31
C GLU A 49 2.64 -8.24 0.66
N CYS A 50 2.20 -8.28 1.92
CA CYS A 50 1.04 -7.51 2.37
C CYS A 50 1.32 -6.00 2.27
N VAL A 51 2.50 -5.55 2.71
CA VAL A 51 2.94 -4.15 2.55
C VAL A 51 2.95 -3.76 1.08
N ARG A 52 3.38 -4.67 0.19
CA ARG A 52 3.39 -4.42 -1.24
C ARG A 52 2.00 -4.25 -1.85
N ASN A 53 1.03 -5.05 -1.41
CA ASN A 53 -0.36 -4.92 -1.86
C ASN A 53 -0.93 -3.54 -1.49
N LEU A 54 -0.70 -3.08 -0.26
CA LEU A 54 -1.11 -1.73 0.18
C LEU A 54 -0.48 -0.63 -0.68
N GLN A 55 0.82 -0.72 -0.97
CA GLN A 55 1.51 0.25 -1.84
C GLN A 55 0.92 0.27 -3.26
N LEU A 56 0.57 -0.90 -3.80
CA LEU A 56 -0.04 -1.03 -5.11
C LEU A 56 -1.44 -0.39 -5.17
N GLU A 57 -2.26 -0.63 -4.15
CA GLU A 57 -3.59 -0.02 -4.03
C GLU A 57 -3.50 1.50 -3.98
N ILE A 58 -2.59 2.05 -3.15
CA ILE A 58 -2.31 3.49 -3.09
C ILE A 58 -1.82 4.01 -4.46
N ALA A 59 -0.94 3.27 -5.15
CA ALA A 59 -0.43 3.68 -6.45
C ALA A 59 -1.55 3.71 -7.52
N VAL A 60 -2.47 2.74 -7.49
CA VAL A 60 -3.67 2.72 -8.34
C VAL A 60 -4.53 3.94 -8.04
N TYR A 61 -4.87 4.20 -6.77
CA TYR A 61 -5.65 5.36 -6.35
C TYR A 61 -5.10 6.69 -6.90
N HIS A 62 -3.79 6.92 -6.78
CA HIS A 62 -3.15 8.13 -7.33
C HIS A 62 -3.04 8.11 -8.86
N GLY A 63 -2.87 6.93 -9.47
CA GLY A 63 -2.83 6.75 -10.93
C GLY A 63 -4.15 7.10 -11.62
N HIS A 64 -5.28 7.09 -10.91
CA HIS A 64 -6.56 7.59 -11.44
C HIS A 64 -6.58 9.11 -11.66
N ILE A 65 -5.68 9.87 -11.00
CA ILE A 65 -5.55 11.32 -11.15
C ILE A 65 -4.56 11.67 -12.28
N GLU A 66 -3.57 10.79 -12.54
CA GLU A 66 -2.64 10.91 -13.67
C GLU A 66 -2.49 9.55 -14.41
N PRO A 67 -3.25 9.33 -15.52
CA PRO A 67 -3.54 8.00 -16.10
C PRO A 67 -2.37 7.23 -16.71
N TYR A 68 -1.13 7.72 -16.56
CA TYR A 68 0.10 7.06 -17.04
C TYR A 68 1.12 6.76 -15.93
N ALA A 69 0.90 7.21 -14.69
CA ALA A 69 1.81 6.95 -13.58
C ALA A 69 1.84 5.45 -13.21
N TRP A 70 0.68 4.79 -13.18
CA TRP A 70 0.56 3.37 -12.79
C TRP A 70 1.39 2.42 -13.68
N ALA A 71 1.51 2.70 -14.98
CA ALA A 71 2.21 1.83 -15.93
C ALA A 71 3.75 1.90 -15.78
N GLN A 72 4.28 3.03 -15.32
CA GLN A 72 5.70 3.17 -14.99
C GLN A 72 6.00 2.57 -13.61
N HIS A 73 5.06 2.70 -12.67
CA HIS A 73 5.24 2.25 -11.28
C HIS A 73 5.01 0.76 -11.06
N ALA A 74 4.09 0.10 -11.76
CA ALA A 74 3.89 -1.36 -11.64
C ALA A 74 5.13 -2.15 -12.08
N VAL A 75 5.92 -1.62 -13.03
CA VAL A 75 7.15 -2.25 -13.52
C VAL A 75 8.27 -2.16 -12.47
N ASP A 76 8.44 -1.01 -11.82
CA ASP A 76 9.41 -0.83 -10.73
C ASP A 76 9.00 -1.65 -9.49
N VAL A 77 7.70 -1.90 -9.35
CA VAL A 77 7.15 -2.63 -8.22
C VAL A 77 7.47 -4.13 -8.30
N VAL A 78 7.30 -4.72 -9.48
CA VAL A 78 7.56 -6.14 -9.73
C VAL A 78 9.07 -6.42 -9.89
N ALA A 79 9.87 -5.41 -10.22
CA ALA A 79 11.30 -5.54 -10.46
C ALA A 79 12.21 -5.38 -9.23
N ALA A 80 11.68 -5.06 -8.05
CA ALA A 80 12.49 -4.96 -6.83
C ALA A 80 13.09 -6.34 -6.49
N PRO A 81 14.43 -6.52 -6.50
CA PRO A 81 15.02 -7.78 -6.15
C PRO A 81 14.81 -8.07 -4.66
N ALA A 82 14.50 -9.33 -4.34
CA ALA A 82 14.56 -9.81 -2.95
C ALA A 82 15.95 -9.49 -2.39
N ALA A 83 16.01 -8.68 -1.34
CA ALA A 83 17.25 -8.32 -0.70
C ALA A 83 17.97 -9.61 -0.25
N SER A 84 19.20 -9.81 -0.72
CA SER A 84 20.09 -10.91 -0.34
C SER A 84 20.77 -10.65 1.00
#